data_AF-A0AB36K5B4-F1
#
_entry.id   AF-A0AB36K5B4-F1
#
_cell.length_a   1.000
_cell.length_b   1.000
_cell.length_c   1.000
_cell.angle_alpha   90.00
_cell.angle_beta   90.00
_cell.angle_gamma   90.00
#
_symmetry.space_group_name_H-M   'P 1'
#
loop_
_entity.id
_entity.type
_entity.pdbx_description
1 polymer ?
#
loop_
_entity_poly.entity_id
_entity_poly.type
_entity_poly.pdbx_seq_one_letter_code
_entity_poly.pdbx_strand_id
1 'polypeptide(L)'
;MFSGMLLIFSPLIIGYLIPIKQVRYLNAVNTLTMRLVMVILVLMGLSLAGLDNLGQHISTILYFAVTFFICIGAANLLALPVLDKLFPTETHGHQHKLTLSTMMSESGKLIAAVAVGLVVGLLLNHDLSWVDTASEGILLLLLLLIGIQLRNSGMTLKQIILNKSGLMIAALVVATSLPGGLLAAWWLDIPYHHGLAMASGFGWYSLAGILMGDGLGPVYGGASFILELARELMAIMIIPILIRRYPLTAIGYGGATAMDFTLPIIQSTGGIRCVPIAIVSGFILSLLVPVLMLFFLSLGAN
;
A
#
# COMPACT_ATOMS: atom_id res chain seq x y z
N MET A 1 -15.02 -18.28 -10.63
CA MET A 1 -14.99 -16.81 -10.80
C MET A 1 -15.57 -16.06 -9.58
N PHE A 2 -16.89 -15.99 -9.35
CA PHE A 2 -17.46 -15.24 -8.18
C PHE A 2 -17.23 -15.90 -6.80
N SER A 3 -17.16 -17.24 -6.73
CA SER A 3 -17.03 -17.93 -5.44
C SER A 3 -15.68 -17.70 -4.77
N GLY A 4 -14.59 -17.59 -5.54
CA GLY A 4 -13.25 -17.27 -5.02
C GLY A 4 -13.13 -15.81 -4.58
N MET A 5 -13.72 -14.88 -5.35
CA MET A 5 -13.81 -13.47 -4.95
C MET A 5 -14.56 -13.28 -3.64
N LEU A 6 -15.77 -13.84 -3.53
CA LEU A 6 -16.55 -13.76 -2.30
C LEU A 6 -15.79 -14.36 -1.11
N LEU A 7 -15.03 -15.43 -1.33
CA LEU A 7 -14.21 -16.05 -0.30
C LEU A 7 -13.10 -15.12 0.18
N ILE A 8 -12.35 -14.47 -0.71
CA ILE A 8 -11.24 -13.57 -0.31
C ILE A 8 -11.76 -12.24 0.25
N PHE A 9 -12.91 -11.74 -0.23
CA PHE A 9 -13.55 -10.55 0.33
C PHE A 9 -14.29 -10.81 1.65
N SER A 10 -14.69 -12.05 1.92
CA SER A 10 -15.50 -12.39 3.08
C SER A 10 -14.86 -12.00 4.41
N PRO A 11 -13.56 -12.25 4.70
CA PRO A 11 -12.97 -11.92 5.98
C PRO A 11 -12.93 -10.41 6.17
N LEU A 12 -12.62 -9.64 5.13
CA LEU A 12 -12.62 -8.17 5.18
C LEU A 12 -14.00 -7.62 5.55
N ILE A 13 -15.06 -8.11 4.89
CA ILE A 13 -16.44 -7.70 5.15
C ILE A 13 -16.88 -8.12 6.56
N ILE A 14 -16.61 -9.38 6.94
CA ILE A 14 -16.93 -9.92 8.27
C ILE A 14 -16.23 -9.08 9.34
N GLY A 15 -14.94 -8.79 9.16
CA GLY A 15 -14.17 -7.93 10.06
C GLY A 15 -14.77 -6.53 10.19
N TYR A 16 -15.18 -5.92 9.07
CA TYR A 16 -15.82 -4.61 9.07
C TYR A 16 -17.16 -4.58 9.80
N LEU A 17 -17.87 -5.71 9.89
CA LEU A 17 -19.12 -5.81 10.63
C LEU A 17 -18.93 -5.95 12.15
N ILE A 18 -17.69 -6.07 12.65
CA ILE A 18 -17.38 -6.23 14.09
C ILE A 18 -17.02 -4.87 14.72
N PRO A 19 -17.96 -4.21 15.44
CA PRO A 19 -17.64 -3.00 16.19
C PRO A 19 -16.93 -3.35 17.51
N ILE A 20 -15.79 -2.71 17.77
CA ILE A 20 -15.05 -2.85 19.04
C ILE A 20 -15.06 -1.49 19.75
N LYS A 21 -15.78 -1.42 20.87
CA LYS A 21 -15.91 -0.17 21.66
C LYS A 21 -14.74 0.07 22.62
N GLN A 22 -14.03 -0.99 23.01
CA GLN A 22 -13.01 -0.91 24.04
C GLN A 22 -11.60 -0.77 23.43
N VAL A 23 -10.92 0.31 23.79
CA VAL A 23 -9.59 0.69 23.26
C VAL A 23 -8.55 -0.42 23.43
N ARG A 24 -8.61 -1.18 24.54
CA ARG A 24 -7.70 -2.30 24.80
C ARG A 24 -7.73 -3.36 23.68
N TYR A 25 -8.91 -3.75 23.22
CA TYR A 25 -9.05 -4.75 22.16
C TYR A 25 -8.65 -4.20 20.79
N LEU A 26 -8.92 -2.92 20.52
CA LEU A 26 -8.43 -2.26 19.31
C LEU A 26 -6.91 -2.21 19.25
N ASN A 27 -6.25 -1.88 20.37
CA ASN A 27 -4.79 -1.89 20.43
C ASN A 27 -4.22 -3.31 20.25
N ALA A 28 -4.91 -4.33 20.77
CA ALA A 28 -4.53 -5.72 20.56
C ALA A 28 -4.64 -6.12 19.08
N VAL A 29 -5.75 -5.75 18.41
CA VAL A 29 -5.94 -5.95 16.96
C VAL A 29 -4.83 -5.27 16.18
N ASN A 30 -4.54 -4.00 16.46
CA ASN A 30 -3.48 -3.25 15.78
C ASN A 30 -2.10 -3.90 15.95
N THR A 31 -1.77 -4.31 17.18
CA THR A 31 -0.51 -4.99 17.47
C THR A 31 -0.42 -6.33 16.74
N LEU A 32 -1.52 -7.09 16.72
CA LEU A 32 -1.58 -8.38 16.04
C LEU A 32 -1.44 -8.22 14.53
N THR A 33 -2.15 -7.26 13.91
CA THR A 33 -1.99 -6.95 12.48
C THR A 33 -0.54 -6.64 12.12
N MET A 34 0.12 -5.77 12.89
CA MET A 34 1.53 -5.44 12.64
C MET A 34 2.46 -6.66 12.77
N ARG A 35 2.20 -7.55 13.74
CA ARG A 35 2.98 -8.80 13.89
C ARG A 35 2.74 -9.75 12.72
N LEU A 36 1.50 -9.91 12.29
CA LEU A 36 1.16 -10.77 11.15
C LEU A 36 1.77 -10.24 9.85
N VAL A 37 1.80 -8.92 9.64
CA VAL A 37 2.53 -8.28 8.54
C VAL A 37 4.01 -8.67 8.56
N MET A 38 4.67 -8.63 9.73
CA MET A 38 6.08 -9.03 9.81
C MET A 38 6.27 -10.51 9.50
N VAL A 39 5.39 -11.38 10.02
CA VAL A 39 5.45 -12.82 9.76
C VAL A 39 5.28 -13.11 8.27
N ILE A 40 4.28 -12.53 7.62
CA ILE A 40 4.01 -12.82 6.21
C ILE A 40 5.06 -12.21 5.27
N LEU A 41 5.72 -11.12 5.64
CA LEU A 41 6.89 -10.61 4.91
C LEU A 41 8.08 -11.57 5.00
N VAL A 42 8.29 -12.21 6.16
CA VAL A 42 9.27 -13.30 6.29
C VAL A 42 8.87 -14.49 5.41
N LEU A 43 7.59 -14.88 5.40
CA LEU A 43 7.09 -15.95 4.52
C LEU A 43 7.28 -15.61 3.04
N MET A 44 7.04 -14.37 2.62
CA MET A 44 7.31 -13.91 1.26
C MET A 44 8.81 -14.06 0.90
N GLY A 45 9.71 -13.75 1.84
CA GLY A 45 11.14 -14.00 1.69
C GLY A 45 11.46 -15.48 1.51
N LEU A 46 10.82 -16.36 2.29
CA LEU A 46 10.95 -17.81 2.16
C LEU A 46 10.45 -18.30 0.79
N SER A 47 9.28 -17.83 0.33
CA SER A 47 8.74 -18.19 -0.99
C SER A 47 9.67 -17.76 -2.12
N LEU A 48 10.34 -16.60 -2.00
CA LEU A 48 11.34 -16.17 -2.97
C LEU A 48 12.55 -17.13 -2.99
N ALA A 49 12.99 -17.63 -1.83
CA ALA A 49 14.12 -18.55 -1.75
C ALA A 49 13.85 -19.91 -2.43
N GLY A 50 12.58 -20.32 -2.48
CA GLY A 50 12.14 -21.54 -3.16
C GLY A 50 12.11 -21.44 -4.70
N LEU A 51 12.39 -20.27 -5.27
CA LEU A 51 12.44 -20.09 -6.72
C LEU A 51 13.78 -20.54 -7.30
N ASP A 52 13.73 -21.45 -8.28
CA ASP A 52 14.87 -21.74 -9.15
C ASP A 52 15.32 -20.47 -9.88
N ASN A 53 16.63 -20.32 -10.16
CA ASN A 53 17.18 -19.14 -10.85
C ASN A 53 16.83 -17.79 -10.16
N LEU A 54 16.92 -17.74 -8.83
CA LEU A 54 16.65 -16.55 -8.00
C LEU A 54 17.21 -15.24 -8.57
N GLY A 55 18.44 -15.26 -9.10
CA GLY A 55 19.05 -14.06 -9.70
C GLY A 55 18.24 -13.46 -10.86
N GLN A 56 17.68 -14.31 -11.72
CA GLN A 56 16.81 -13.87 -12.82
C GLN A 56 15.49 -13.32 -12.27
N HIS A 57 14.88 -13.99 -11.28
CA HIS A 57 13.64 -13.50 -10.67
C HIS A 57 13.82 -12.18 -9.93
N ILE A 58 14.93 -11.97 -9.22
CA ILE A 58 15.26 -10.67 -8.61
C ILE A 58 15.36 -9.58 -9.67
N SER A 59 16.01 -9.86 -10.81
CA SER A 59 16.10 -8.89 -11.90
C SER A 59 14.72 -8.52 -12.48
N THR A 60 13.83 -9.50 -12.63
CA THR A 60 12.45 -9.28 -13.07
C THR A 60 11.64 -8.48 -12.06
N ILE A 61 11.76 -8.81 -10.76
CA ILE A 61 11.11 -8.10 -9.65
C ILE A 61 11.46 -6.61 -9.71
N LEU A 62 12.76 -6.29 -9.83
CA LEU A 62 13.24 -4.92 -9.89
C LEU A 62 12.78 -4.22 -11.18
N TYR A 63 12.84 -4.90 -12.32
CA TYR A 63 12.42 -4.34 -13.61
C TYR A 63 10.93 -3.98 -13.59
N PHE A 64 10.08 -4.85 -13.05
CA PHE A 64 8.66 -4.58 -12.87
C PHE A 64 8.44 -3.41 -11.92
N ALA A 65 9.02 -3.46 -10.71
CA ALA A 65 8.84 -2.42 -9.71
C ALA A 65 9.24 -1.02 -10.22
N VAL A 66 10.39 -0.90 -10.89
CA VAL A 66 10.87 0.38 -11.46
C VAL A 66 9.95 0.87 -12.57
N THR A 67 9.52 0.00 -13.47
CA THR A 67 8.64 0.39 -14.58
C THR A 67 7.31 0.92 -14.06
N PHE A 68 6.66 0.19 -13.15
CA PHE A 68 5.43 0.65 -12.51
C PHE A 68 5.64 1.94 -11.71
N PHE A 69 6.76 2.06 -10.99
CA PHE A 69 7.08 3.25 -10.19
C PHE A 69 7.16 4.50 -11.07
N ILE A 70 7.83 4.40 -12.22
CA ILE A 70 7.98 5.50 -13.17
C ILE A 70 6.63 5.84 -13.81
N CYS A 71 5.92 4.84 -14.36
CA CYS A 71 4.66 5.08 -15.07
C CYS A 71 3.57 5.66 -14.15
N ILE A 72 3.37 5.07 -12.97
CA ILE A 72 2.38 5.54 -11.99
C ILE A 72 2.81 6.88 -11.40
N GLY A 73 4.08 7.02 -11.03
CA GLY A 73 4.63 8.25 -10.47
C GLY A 73 4.49 9.44 -11.43
N ALA A 74 4.82 9.24 -12.70
CA ALA A 74 4.66 10.26 -13.74
C ALA A 74 3.19 10.63 -13.94
N ALA A 75 2.30 9.65 -14.06
CA ALA A 75 0.86 9.90 -14.22
C ALA A 75 0.27 10.73 -13.06
N ASN A 76 0.64 10.38 -11.82
CA ASN A 76 0.21 11.10 -10.63
C ASN A 76 0.77 12.53 -10.59
N LEU A 77 2.07 12.70 -10.84
CA LEU A 77 2.74 14.01 -10.76
C LEU A 77 2.35 14.96 -11.90
N LEU A 78 1.87 14.47 -13.04
CA LEU A 78 1.33 15.31 -14.12
C LEU A 78 -0.05 15.88 -13.76
N ALA A 79 -0.88 15.12 -13.04
CA ALA A 79 -2.27 15.47 -12.78
C ALA A 79 -2.48 16.19 -11.44
N LEU A 80 -1.81 15.73 -10.37
CA LEU A 80 -2.00 16.26 -9.02
C LEU A 80 -1.79 17.78 -8.89
N PRO A 81 -0.81 18.41 -9.56
CA PRO A 81 -0.62 19.86 -9.49
C PRO A 81 -1.81 20.67 -10.01
N VAL A 82 -2.70 20.07 -10.79
CA VAL A 82 -3.95 20.70 -11.22
C VAL A 82 -4.88 20.92 -10.02
N LEU A 83 -4.91 20.01 -9.04
CA LEU A 83 -5.73 20.18 -7.83
C LEU A 83 -5.25 21.35 -6.99
N ASP A 84 -3.93 21.55 -6.85
CA ASP A 84 -3.40 22.70 -6.11
C ASP A 84 -3.78 24.04 -6.75
N LYS A 85 -3.94 24.08 -8.08
CA LYS A 85 -4.43 25.28 -8.78
C LYS A 85 -5.93 25.49 -8.57
N LEU A 86 -6.71 24.41 -8.52
CA LEU A 86 -8.18 24.47 -8.37
C LEU A 86 -8.62 24.69 -6.92
N PHE A 87 -7.87 24.17 -5.94
CA PHE A 87 -8.18 24.24 -4.52
C PHE A 87 -6.95 24.73 -3.73
N PRO A 88 -6.63 26.03 -3.81
CA PRO A 88 -5.51 26.61 -3.07
C PRO A 88 -5.67 26.32 -1.58
N THR A 89 -4.69 25.63 -1.01
CA THR A 89 -4.70 25.25 0.41
C THR A 89 -3.54 25.95 1.11
N GLU A 90 -3.83 26.71 2.15
CA GLU A 90 -2.79 27.43 2.87
C GLU A 90 -2.05 26.53 3.86
N THR A 91 -0.72 26.62 3.84
CA THR A 91 0.16 25.90 4.76
C THR A 91 0.74 26.85 5.80
N HIS A 92 0.70 26.44 7.07
CA HIS A 92 1.21 27.21 8.21
C HIS A 92 2.10 26.31 9.09
N GLY A 93 3.05 25.60 8.47
CA GLY A 93 3.96 24.70 9.18
C GLY A 93 5.20 25.44 9.70
N HIS A 94 5.46 25.35 11.01
CA HIS A 94 6.77 25.69 11.57
C HIS A 94 7.74 24.54 11.36
N GLN A 95 8.98 24.82 10.92
CA GLN A 95 10.02 23.80 10.76
C GLN A 95 10.38 23.20 12.12
N HIS A 96 9.73 22.09 12.49
CA HIS A 96 10.24 21.23 13.54
C HIS A 96 11.31 20.31 12.95
N LYS A 97 12.30 19.90 13.75
CA LYS A 97 13.32 18.95 13.32
C LYS A 97 12.63 17.66 12.87
N LEU A 98 12.63 17.42 11.58
CA LEU A 98 12.10 16.20 10.97
C LEU A 98 12.99 15.02 11.34
N THR A 99 12.44 13.99 11.95
CA THR A 99 13.12 12.71 12.21
C THR A 99 13.00 11.77 11.00
N LEU A 100 13.35 12.25 9.80
CA LEU A 100 13.29 11.45 8.56
C LEU A 100 14.03 10.10 8.70
N SER A 101 15.15 10.10 9.42
CA SER A 101 15.95 8.90 9.69
C SER A 101 15.18 7.82 10.44
N THR A 102 14.36 8.18 11.44
CA THR A 102 13.60 7.16 12.19
C THR A 102 12.51 6.55 11.32
N MET A 103 11.87 7.34 10.46
CA MET A 103 10.82 6.87 9.56
C MET A 103 11.37 5.93 8.49
N MET A 104 12.49 6.31 7.85
CA MET A 104 13.19 5.43 6.91
C MET A 104 13.69 4.14 7.60
N SER A 105 14.09 4.23 8.87
CA SER A 105 14.48 3.05 9.64
C SER A 105 13.31 2.10 9.91
N GLU A 106 12.09 2.61 10.13
CA GLU A 106 10.89 1.77 10.25
C GLU A 106 10.60 1.05 8.94
N SER A 107 10.65 1.75 7.81
CA SER A 107 10.50 1.13 6.47
C SER A 107 11.60 0.08 6.22
N GLY A 108 12.82 0.34 6.69
CA GLY A 108 13.95 -0.60 6.59
C GLY A 108 13.77 -1.92 7.35
N LYS A 109 13.01 -1.94 8.46
CA LYS A 109 12.72 -3.18 9.21
C LYS A 109 11.93 -4.19 8.37
N LEU A 110 11.12 -3.70 7.43
CA LEU A 110 10.28 -4.54 6.58
C LEU A 110 11.11 -5.20 5.48
N ILE A 111 12.04 -4.44 4.89
CA ILE A 111 13.05 -5.00 3.98
C ILE A 111 13.86 -6.06 4.72
N ALA A 112 14.27 -5.77 5.95
CA ALA A 112 15.00 -6.72 6.78
C ALA A 112 14.18 -8.01 7.04
N ALA A 113 12.87 -7.91 7.26
CA ALA A 113 12.01 -9.09 7.43
C ALA A 113 12.00 -9.98 6.18
N VAL A 114 11.86 -9.40 4.98
CA VAL A 114 11.92 -10.15 3.71
C VAL A 114 13.31 -10.76 3.50
N ALA A 115 14.37 -9.99 3.77
CA ALA A 115 15.75 -10.47 3.64
C ALA A 115 16.06 -11.62 4.61
N VAL A 116 15.57 -11.55 5.85
CA VAL A 116 15.67 -12.64 6.82
C VAL A 116 14.95 -13.87 6.31
N GLY A 117 13.72 -13.73 5.80
CA GLY A 117 12.99 -14.84 5.18
C GLY A 117 13.75 -15.48 4.03
N LEU A 118 14.31 -14.66 3.13
CA LEU A 118 15.10 -15.13 2.00
C LEU A 118 16.35 -15.89 2.44
N VAL A 119 17.13 -15.34 3.38
CA VAL A 119 18.35 -15.99 3.89
C VAL A 119 18.01 -17.29 4.61
N VAL A 120 16.99 -17.30 5.46
CA VAL A 120 16.54 -18.51 6.16
C VAL A 120 16.08 -19.56 5.14
N GLY A 121 15.36 -19.17 4.09
CA GLY A 121 14.90 -20.09 3.04
C GLY A 121 16.06 -20.69 2.25
N LEU A 122 17.07 -19.90 1.91
CA LEU A 122 18.28 -20.38 1.22
C LEU A 122 19.12 -21.34 2.06
N LEU A 123 19.06 -21.22 3.39
CA LEU A 123 19.74 -22.13 4.33
C LEU A 123 18.93 -23.41 4.58
N LEU A 124 17.61 -23.34 4.46
CA LEU A 124 16.71 -24.48 4.65
C LEU A 124 16.63 -25.29 3.35
N ASN A 125 17.37 -26.40 3.29
CA ASN A 125 17.31 -27.38 2.19
C ASN A 125 16.04 -28.28 2.26
N HIS A 126 14.89 -27.73 2.69
CA HIS A 126 13.64 -28.46 2.90
C HIS A 126 12.55 -27.95 1.97
N ASP A 127 11.55 -28.80 1.74
CA ASP A 127 10.35 -28.42 0.97
C ASP A 127 9.62 -27.24 1.63
N LEU A 128 9.43 -26.16 0.87
CA LEU A 128 8.79 -24.93 1.29
C LEU A 128 7.30 -24.87 0.88
N SER A 129 6.72 -25.99 0.41
CA SER A 129 5.30 -26.07 0.03
C SER A 129 4.30 -25.64 1.11
N TRP A 130 4.66 -25.77 2.40
CA TRP A 130 3.84 -25.31 3.53
C TRP A 130 3.73 -23.78 3.62
N VAL A 131 4.68 -23.04 3.04
CA VAL A 131 4.76 -21.58 3.13
C VAL A 131 3.55 -20.94 2.43
N ASP A 132 3.11 -21.50 1.31
CA ASP A 132 1.97 -20.99 0.56
C ASP A 132 0.68 -21.14 1.36
N THR A 133 0.41 -22.34 1.90
CA THR A 133 -0.78 -22.58 2.74
C THR A 133 -0.77 -21.73 4.02
N ALA A 134 0.40 -21.56 4.64
CA ALA A 134 0.54 -20.69 5.81
C ALA A 134 0.30 -19.22 5.47
N SER A 135 0.79 -18.75 4.32
CA SER A 135 0.62 -17.38 3.85
C SER A 135 -0.84 -17.07 3.54
N GLU A 136 -1.55 -17.99 2.87
CA GLU A 136 -2.99 -17.86 2.58
C GLU A 136 -3.80 -17.72 3.89
N GLY A 137 -3.55 -18.61 4.87
CA GLY A 137 -4.25 -18.57 6.16
C GLY A 137 -3.99 -17.28 6.94
N ILE A 138 -2.74 -16.78 6.93
CA ILE A 138 -2.38 -15.51 7.56
C ILE A 138 -3.00 -14.33 6.81
N LEU A 139 -3.03 -14.36 5.48
CA LEU A 139 -3.66 -13.33 4.65
C LEU A 139 -5.16 -13.21 4.98
N LEU A 140 -5.89 -14.32 5.06
CA LEU A 140 -7.31 -14.31 5.42
C LEU A 140 -7.55 -13.72 6.82
N LEU A 141 -6.72 -14.10 7.79
CA LEU A 141 -6.76 -13.51 9.13
C LEU A 141 -6.43 -12.01 9.10
N LEU A 142 -5.43 -11.61 8.31
CA LEU A 142 -5.01 -10.21 8.18
C LEU A 142 -6.11 -9.36 7.55
N LEU A 143 -6.80 -9.86 6.52
CA LEU A 143 -7.96 -9.20 5.92
C LEU A 143 -9.11 -9.02 6.92
N LEU A 144 -9.35 -10.02 7.77
CA LEU A 144 -10.32 -9.91 8.88
C LEU A 144 -9.93 -8.77 9.84
N LEU A 145 -8.68 -8.74 10.30
CA LEU A 145 -8.21 -7.71 11.24
C LEU A 145 -8.23 -6.32 10.61
N ILE A 146 -7.86 -6.19 9.34
CA ILE A 146 -7.95 -4.92 8.59
C ILE A 146 -9.42 -4.46 8.49
N GLY A 147 -10.35 -5.37 8.24
CA GLY A 147 -11.79 -5.05 8.25
C GLY A 147 -12.22 -4.43 9.58
N ILE A 148 -11.79 -5.04 10.70
CA ILE A 148 -12.04 -4.52 12.05
C ILE A 148 -11.42 -3.12 12.22
N GLN A 149 -10.18 -2.92 11.77
CA GLN A 149 -9.51 -1.62 11.86
C GLN A 149 -10.23 -0.53 11.08
N LEU A 150 -10.65 -0.83 9.85
CA LEU A 150 -11.36 0.12 8.99
C LEU A 150 -12.69 0.56 9.62
N ARG A 151 -13.44 -0.39 10.20
CA ARG A 151 -14.69 -0.10 10.91
C ARG A 151 -14.48 0.81 12.11
N ASN A 152 -13.40 0.59 12.84
CA ASN A 152 -13.11 1.26 14.11
C ASN A 152 -12.08 2.40 13.96
N SER A 153 -11.82 2.85 12.73
CA SER A 153 -10.93 3.97 12.39
C SER A 153 -11.39 5.32 12.95
N GLY A 154 -12.64 5.42 13.42
CA GLY A 154 -13.23 6.64 13.96
C GLY A 154 -13.65 7.66 12.89
N MET A 155 -13.49 7.33 11.61
CA MET A 155 -13.88 8.18 10.49
C MET A 155 -15.38 8.07 10.21
N THR A 156 -16.10 9.18 10.37
CA THR A 156 -17.53 9.23 10.01
C THR A 156 -17.69 9.52 8.52
N LEU A 157 -18.72 8.93 7.90
CA LEU A 157 -19.05 9.19 6.49
C LEU A 157 -19.24 10.70 6.22
N LYS A 158 -19.74 11.43 7.22
CA LYS A 158 -19.88 12.88 7.18
C LYS A 158 -18.54 13.60 7.02
N GLN A 159 -17.50 13.19 7.76
CA GLN A 159 -16.16 13.78 7.64
C GLN A 159 -15.53 13.53 6.27
N ILE A 160 -15.76 12.34 5.70
CA ILE A 160 -15.26 11.97 4.36
C ILE A 160 -15.91 12.86 3.30
N ILE A 161 -17.23 13.00 3.32
CA ILE A 161 -17.98 13.79 2.32
C ILE A 161 -17.72 15.29 2.46
N LEU A 162 -17.51 15.79 3.69
CA LEU A 162 -17.24 17.21 3.92
C LEU A 162 -15.84 17.63 3.44
N ASN A 163 -14.86 16.73 3.42
CA ASN A 163 -13.51 17.04 2.96
C ASN A 163 -13.36 16.79 1.46
N LYS A 164 -13.86 17.74 0.65
CA LYS A 164 -13.79 17.69 -0.81
C LYS A 164 -12.36 17.51 -1.33
N SER A 165 -11.37 18.20 -0.75
CA SER A 165 -9.98 18.09 -1.19
C SER A 165 -9.44 16.68 -1.01
N GLY A 166 -9.68 16.03 0.13
CA GLY A 166 -9.25 14.65 0.37
C GLY A 166 -9.93 13.66 -0.58
N LEU A 167 -11.23 13.83 -0.83
CA LEU A 167 -11.98 13.02 -1.80
C LEU A 167 -11.45 13.19 -3.23
N MET A 168 -11.16 14.41 -3.65
CA MET A 168 -10.64 14.71 -4.98
C MET A 168 -9.22 14.18 -5.18
N ILE A 169 -8.36 14.26 -4.16
CA ILE A 169 -7.05 13.61 -4.18
C ILE A 169 -7.21 12.11 -4.40
N ALA A 170 -8.03 11.43 -3.58
CA ALA A 170 -8.21 9.99 -3.70
C ALA A 170 -8.74 9.59 -5.08
N ALA A 171 -9.78 10.30 -5.57
CA ALA A 171 -10.35 10.05 -6.89
C ALA A 171 -9.31 10.26 -8.01
N LEU A 172 -8.52 11.33 -7.93
CA LEU A 172 -7.52 11.63 -8.94
C LEU A 172 -6.39 10.60 -8.93
N VAL A 173 -5.86 10.24 -7.74
CA VAL A 173 -4.80 9.23 -7.60
C VAL A 173 -5.24 7.89 -8.18
N VAL A 174 -6.49 7.47 -7.96
CA VAL A 174 -7.04 6.26 -8.59
C VAL A 174 -7.11 6.43 -10.11
N ALA A 175 -7.70 7.54 -10.58
CA ALA A 175 -7.88 7.80 -12.00
C ALA A 175 -6.57 7.92 -12.79
N THR A 176 -5.47 8.31 -12.15
CA THR A 176 -4.15 8.46 -12.77
C THR A 176 -3.27 7.22 -12.59
N SER A 177 -3.38 6.53 -11.44
CA SER A 177 -2.59 5.31 -11.20
C SER A 177 -3.03 4.17 -12.12
N LEU A 178 -4.33 3.99 -12.38
CA LEU A 178 -4.82 2.90 -13.25
C LEU A 178 -4.28 2.99 -14.70
N PRO A 179 -4.37 4.14 -15.40
CA PRO A 179 -3.70 4.31 -16.70
C PRO A 179 -2.18 4.14 -16.61
N GLY A 180 -1.53 4.62 -15.54
CA GLY A 180 -0.11 4.38 -15.31
C GLY A 180 0.22 2.89 -15.24
N GLY A 181 -0.62 2.09 -14.59
CA GLY A 181 -0.51 0.63 -14.54
C GLY A 181 -0.74 -0.03 -15.90
N LEU A 182 -1.69 0.46 -16.70
CA LEU A 182 -1.92 -0.03 -18.06
C LEU A 182 -0.73 0.25 -18.98
N LEU A 183 -0.14 1.45 -18.88
CA LEU A 183 1.06 1.81 -19.63
C LEU A 183 2.25 0.93 -19.24
N ALA A 184 2.45 0.68 -17.94
CA ALA A 184 3.48 -0.24 -17.48
C ALA A 184 3.22 -1.67 -17.97
N ALA A 185 1.97 -2.15 -17.93
CA ALA A 185 1.63 -3.49 -18.42
C ALA A 185 1.87 -3.64 -19.93
N TRP A 186 1.50 -2.63 -20.72
CA TRP A 186 1.79 -2.59 -22.15
C TRP A 186 3.30 -2.61 -22.42
N TRP A 187 4.08 -1.84 -21.65
CA TRP A 187 5.55 -1.80 -21.79
C TRP A 187 6.22 -3.13 -21.43
N LEU A 188 5.72 -3.79 -20.39
CA LEU A 188 6.25 -5.06 -19.88
C LEU A 188 5.71 -6.28 -20.63
N ASP A 189 4.78 -6.09 -21.57
CA ASP A 189 4.06 -7.14 -22.29
C ASP A 189 3.41 -8.17 -21.34
N ILE A 190 2.77 -7.68 -20.27
CA ILE A 190 2.01 -8.49 -19.32
C ILE A 190 0.51 -8.24 -19.45
N PRO A 191 -0.36 -9.17 -18.99
CA PRO A 191 -1.80 -8.97 -19.01
C PRO A 191 -2.23 -7.68 -18.31
N TYR A 192 -3.15 -6.92 -18.93
CA TYR A 192 -3.60 -5.63 -18.39
C TYR A 192 -4.20 -5.71 -16.99
N HIS A 193 -4.84 -6.83 -16.63
CA HIS A 193 -5.38 -7.02 -15.30
C HIS A 193 -4.28 -7.17 -14.23
N HIS A 194 -3.10 -7.72 -14.57
CA HIS A 194 -1.93 -7.67 -13.68
C HIS A 194 -1.46 -6.22 -13.47
N GLY A 195 -1.43 -5.41 -14.54
CA GLY A 195 -1.07 -4.00 -14.45
C GLY A 195 -2.01 -3.16 -13.60
N LEU A 196 -3.31 -3.37 -13.75
CA LEU A 196 -4.34 -2.70 -12.94
C LEU A 196 -4.27 -3.14 -11.47
N ALA A 197 -4.01 -4.42 -11.20
CA ALA A 197 -3.80 -4.93 -9.85
C ALA A 197 -2.55 -4.28 -9.21
N MET A 198 -1.41 -4.29 -9.90
CA MET A 198 -0.16 -3.64 -9.45
C MET A 198 -0.36 -2.15 -9.17
N ALA A 199 -1.13 -1.43 -9.98
CA ALA A 199 -1.38 0.00 -9.79
C ALA A 199 -2.33 0.35 -8.63
N SER A 200 -3.04 -0.65 -8.10
CA SER A 200 -4.04 -0.47 -7.05
C SER A 200 -3.47 -0.55 -5.63
N GLY A 201 -2.15 -0.61 -5.47
CA GLY A 201 -1.49 -0.62 -4.16
C GLY A 201 -1.52 0.73 -3.42
N PHE A 202 -1.59 1.84 -4.15
CA PHE A 202 -1.72 3.23 -3.64
C PHE A 202 -0.83 3.62 -2.44
N GLY A 203 0.34 3.00 -2.25
CA GLY A 203 1.28 3.24 -1.16
C GLY A 203 1.24 2.18 -0.04
N TRP A 204 0.30 1.24 -0.04
CA TRP A 204 0.20 0.22 1.00
C TRP A 204 1.05 -1.01 0.69
N TYR A 205 2.35 -0.87 0.88
CA TYR A 205 3.34 -1.88 0.48
C TYR A 205 3.12 -3.28 1.07
N SER A 206 2.71 -3.37 2.34
CA SER A 206 2.57 -4.66 3.02
C SER A 206 1.41 -5.46 2.43
N LEU A 207 0.22 -4.85 2.37
CA LEU A 207 -0.96 -5.49 1.82
C LEU A 207 -0.81 -5.77 0.32
N ALA A 208 -0.25 -4.81 -0.44
CA ALA A 208 -0.07 -4.96 -1.88
C ALA A 208 0.90 -6.10 -2.24
N GLY A 209 2.00 -6.25 -1.50
CA GLY A 209 2.93 -7.36 -1.71
C GLY A 209 2.30 -8.72 -1.45
N ILE A 210 1.54 -8.84 -0.35
CA ILE A 210 0.90 -10.09 0.04
C ILE A 210 -0.18 -10.51 -0.98
N LEU A 211 -1.09 -9.59 -1.32
CA LEU A 211 -2.21 -9.90 -2.24
C LEU A 211 -1.71 -10.28 -3.63
N MET A 212 -0.66 -9.62 -4.13
CA MET A 212 -0.05 -9.98 -5.41
C MET A 212 0.75 -11.28 -5.34
N GLY A 213 1.39 -11.54 -4.20
CA GLY A 213 2.14 -12.78 -3.95
C GLY A 213 1.22 -14.00 -3.95
N ASP A 214 0.10 -13.91 -3.24
CA ASP A 214 -0.93 -14.95 -3.19
C ASP A 214 -1.64 -15.12 -4.54
N GLY A 215 -1.96 -14.01 -5.22
CA GLY A 215 -2.73 -14.04 -6.47
C GLY A 215 -1.93 -14.42 -7.72
N LEU A 216 -0.68 -13.95 -7.85
CA LEU A 216 0.15 -14.11 -9.08
C LEU A 216 1.54 -14.70 -8.81
N GLY A 217 1.82 -15.10 -7.57
CA GLY A 217 3.07 -15.72 -7.16
C GLY A 217 4.15 -14.75 -6.64
N PRO A 218 5.27 -15.31 -6.12
CA PRO A 218 6.24 -14.54 -5.32
C PRO A 218 6.94 -13.41 -6.10
N VAL A 219 7.08 -13.53 -7.43
CA VAL A 219 7.67 -12.50 -8.29
C VAL A 219 6.81 -11.23 -8.32
N TYR A 220 5.49 -11.37 -8.52
CA TYR A 220 4.58 -10.23 -8.50
C TYR A 220 4.41 -9.67 -7.08
N GLY A 221 4.40 -10.54 -6.07
CA GLY A 221 4.40 -10.12 -4.67
C GLY A 221 5.61 -9.26 -4.31
N GLY A 222 6.81 -9.73 -4.66
CA GLY A 222 8.05 -8.98 -4.46
C GLY A 222 8.09 -7.67 -5.23
N ALA A 223 7.66 -7.67 -6.50
CA ALA A 223 7.62 -6.46 -7.32
C ALA A 223 6.64 -5.42 -6.76
N SER A 224 5.46 -5.84 -6.34
CA SER A 224 4.43 -4.99 -5.73
C SER A 224 4.91 -4.40 -4.41
N PHE A 225 5.55 -5.21 -3.55
CA PHE A 225 6.15 -4.75 -2.30
C PHE A 225 7.22 -3.68 -2.55
N ILE A 226 8.17 -3.93 -3.46
CA ILE A 226 9.24 -2.96 -3.76
C ILE A 226 8.68 -1.68 -4.39
N LEU A 227 7.72 -1.80 -5.31
CA LEU A 227 7.05 -0.67 -5.94
C LEU A 227 6.47 0.28 -4.89
N GLU A 228 5.62 -0.26 -4.02
CA GLU A 228 4.88 0.56 -3.06
C GLU A 228 5.77 1.07 -1.92
N LEU A 229 6.79 0.29 -1.53
CA LEU A 229 7.81 0.74 -0.60
C LEU A 229 8.65 1.88 -1.19
N ALA A 230 9.04 1.79 -2.46
CA ALA A 230 9.75 2.86 -3.14
C ALA A 230 8.90 4.14 -3.23
N ARG A 231 7.58 4.01 -3.45
CA ARG A 231 6.64 5.13 -3.42
C ARG A 231 6.55 5.78 -2.04
N GLU A 232 6.50 4.99 -0.97
CA GLU A 232 6.52 5.50 0.40
C GLU A 232 7.82 6.27 0.70
N LEU A 233 8.98 5.67 0.40
CA LEU A 233 10.28 6.31 0.63
C LEU A 233 10.41 7.61 -0.19
N MET A 234 9.93 7.60 -1.43
CA MET A 234 9.89 8.79 -2.26
C MET A 234 8.94 9.85 -1.69
N ALA A 235 7.78 9.47 -1.16
CA ALA A 235 6.85 10.40 -0.52
C ALA A 235 7.47 11.06 0.72
N ILE A 236 8.17 10.30 1.57
CA ILE A 236 8.91 10.83 2.74
C ILE A 236 9.91 11.92 2.32
N MET A 237 10.58 11.76 1.17
CA MET A 237 11.52 12.74 0.64
C MET A 237 10.84 13.93 -0.05
N ILE A 238 9.78 13.69 -0.83
CA ILE A 238 9.10 14.71 -1.63
C ILE A 238 8.23 15.64 -0.77
N ILE A 239 7.51 15.12 0.23
CA ILE A 239 6.53 15.89 1.00
C ILE A 239 7.13 17.14 1.63
N PRO A 240 8.27 17.09 2.37
CA PRO A 240 8.88 18.28 2.95
C PRO A 240 9.23 19.38 1.93
N ILE A 241 9.52 18.98 0.69
CA ILE A 241 9.94 19.88 -0.39
C ILE A 241 8.72 20.52 -1.07
N LEU A 242 7.71 19.71 -1.42
CA LEU A 242 6.59 20.16 -2.23
C LEU A 242 5.46 20.79 -1.41
N ILE A 243 5.21 20.33 -0.17
CA ILE A 243 3.96 20.64 0.54
C ILE A 243 3.71 22.13 0.76
N ARG A 244 4.77 22.96 0.86
CA ARG A 244 4.65 24.41 1.02
C ARG A 244 4.05 25.10 -0.19
N ARG A 245 4.30 24.56 -1.39
CA ARG A 245 3.88 25.15 -2.67
C ARG A 245 2.72 24.38 -3.30
N TYR A 246 2.71 23.06 -3.13
CA TYR A 246 1.75 22.13 -3.72
C TYR A 246 1.29 21.12 -2.65
N PRO A 247 0.54 21.58 -1.63
CA PRO A 247 0.11 20.72 -0.52
C PRO A 247 -0.73 19.51 -0.96
N LEU A 248 -1.64 19.68 -1.91
CA LEU A 248 -2.50 18.60 -2.39
C LEU A 248 -1.71 17.59 -3.22
N THR A 249 -0.72 18.05 -3.99
CA THR A 249 0.23 17.17 -4.70
C THR A 249 1.07 16.36 -3.73
N ALA A 250 1.62 16.99 -2.69
CA ALA A 250 2.43 16.30 -1.69
C ALA A 250 1.60 15.23 -0.95
N ILE A 251 0.39 15.59 -0.49
CA ILE A 251 -0.53 14.66 0.17
C ILE A 251 -0.93 13.52 -0.78
N GLY A 252 -1.29 13.85 -2.03
CA GLY A 252 -1.72 12.86 -3.01
C GLY A 252 -0.64 11.88 -3.44
N TYR A 253 0.60 12.34 -3.56
CA TYR A 253 1.73 11.45 -3.86
C TYR A 253 1.98 10.45 -2.72
N GLY A 254 1.75 10.84 -1.46
CA GLY A 254 1.81 9.94 -0.31
C GLY A 254 0.77 8.81 -0.33
N GLY A 255 -0.36 9.01 -1.03
CA GLY A 255 -1.38 7.98 -1.19
C GLY A 255 -1.99 7.50 0.14
N ALA A 256 -2.12 6.19 0.31
CA ALA A 256 -2.62 5.53 1.52
C ALA A 256 -1.80 5.90 2.77
N THR A 257 -0.48 6.03 2.61
CA THR A 257 0.46 6.35 3.71
C THR A 257 0.26 7.76 4.28
N ALA A 258 -0.54 8.60 3.62
CA ALA A 258 -0.86 9.97 4.07
C ALA A 258 -1.59 10.00 5.42
N MET A 259 -2.36 8.95 5.74
CA MET A 259 -3.14 8.88 6.98
C MET A 259 -2.31 8.44 8.19
N ASP A 260 -1.22 7.70 8.00
CA ASP A 260 -0.45 7.07 9.08
C ASP A 260 1.05 7.39 8.99
N PHE A 261 1.80 6.76 8.08
CA PHE A 261 3.26 6.83 8.03
C PHE A 261 3.73 8.23 7.68
N THR A 262 3.20 8.87 6.65
CA THR A 262 3.64 10.21 6.23
C THR A 262 2.89 11.34 6.94
N LEU A 263 1.88 11.02 7.76
CA LEU A 263 1.08 12.01 8.50
C LEU A 263 1.93 12.93 9.40
N PRO A 264 2.91 12.45 10.20
CA PRO A 264 3.75 13.32 11.02
C PRO A 264 4.56 14.33 10.18
N ILE A 265 5.01 13.92 9.00
CA ILE A 265 5.72 14.82 8.06
C ILE A 265 4.73 15.85 7.52
N ILE A 266 3.56 15.44 7.04
CA ILE A 266 2.52 16.32 6.52
C ILE A 266 2.10 17.35 7.59
N GLN A 267 1.89 16.92 8.83
CA GLN A 267 1.52 17.79 9.94
C GLN A 267 2.61 18.79 10.28
N SER A 268 3.88 18.35 10.36
CA SER A 268 5.00 19.22 10.73
C SER A 268 5.36 20.23 9.63
N THR A 269 5.23 19.85 8.36
CA THR A 269 5.66 20.68 7.22
C THR A 269 4.52 21.48 6.58
N GLY A 270 3.33 20.89 6.43
CA GLY A 270 2.14 21.54 5.87
C GLY A 270 1.24 22.21 6.92
N GLY A 271 1.35 21.81 8.19
CA GLY A 271 0.56 22.33 9.29
C GLY A 271 -0.77 21.59 9.52
N ILE A 272 -1.49 21.97 10.57
CA ILE A 272 -2.70 21.27 11.06
C ILE A 272 -3.84 21.25 10.02
N ARG A 273 -3.90 22.24 9.12
CA ARG A 273 -4.91 22.30 8.05
C ARG A 273 -4.79 21.16 7.04
N CYS A 274 -3.58 20.61 6.83
CA CYS A 274 -3.34 19.50 5.91
C CYS A 274 -3.75 18.14 6.49
N VAL A 275 -3.82 18.03 7.83
CA VAL A 275 -4.06 16.75 8.53
C VAL A 275 -5.40 16.12 8.16
N PRO A 276 -6.55 16.83 8.20
CA PRO A 276 -7.83 16.23 7.82
C PRO A 276 -7.87 15.80 6.35
N ILE A 277 -7.18 16.51 5.46
CA ILE A 277 -7.11 16.21 4.03
C ILE A 277 -6.36 14.89 3.82
N ALA A 278 -5.18 14.76 4.44
CA ALA A 278 -4.34 13.58 4.38
C ALA A 278 -5.01 12.33 4.99
N ILE A 279 -5.69 12.49 6.12
CA ILE A 279 -6.45 11.41 6.75
C ILE A 279 -7.59 10.94 5.82
N VAL A 280 -8.36 11.86 5.23
CA VAL A 280 -9.48 11.48 4.36
C VAL A 280 -8.98 10.82 3.07
N SER A 281 -7.99 11.40 2.39
CA SER A 281 -7.45 10.80 1.16
C SER A 281 -6.80 9.44 1.42
N GLY A 282 -5.99 9.35 2.47
CA GLY A 282 -5.33 8.11 2.87
C GLY A 282 -6.34 7.03 3.24
N PHE A 283 -7.37 7.37 4.04
CA PHE A 283 -8.42 6.42 4.41
C PHE A 283 -9.16 5.85 3.18
N ILE A 284 -9.56 6.70 2.23
CA ILE A 284 -10.26 6.25 1.02
C ILE A 284 -9.36 5.34 0.20
N LEU A 285 -8.11 5.74 -0.02
CA LEU A 285 -7.16 4.93 -0.79
C LEU A 285 -6.90 3.59 -0.11
N SER A 286 -6.66 3.58 1.21
CA SER A 286 -6.49 2.35 1.99
C SER A 286 -7.70 1.42 1.91
N LEU A 287 -8.92 1.96 1.92
CA LEU A 287 -10.14 1.16 1.72
C LEU A 287 -10.19 0.56 0.30
N LEU A 288 -9.73 1.30 -0.71
CA LEU A 288 -9.74 0.88 -2.10
C LEU A 288 -8.65 -0.14 -2.45
N VAL A 289 -7.52 -0.17 -1.74
CA VAL A 289 -6.41 -1.11 -2.02
C VAL A 289 -6.89 -2.57 -2.11
N PRO A 290 -7.42 -3.20 -1.04
CA PRO A 290 -7.85 -4.58 -1.11
C PRO A 290 -8.99 -4.77 -2.13
N VAL A 291 -9.88 -3.78 -2.28
CA VAL A 291 -11.02 -3.88 -3.18
C VAL A 291 -10.62 -3.92 -4.64
N LEU A 292 -9.80 -2.95 -5.08
CA LEU A 292 -9.39 -2.87 -6.47
C LEU A 292 -8.37 -3.95 -6.83
N MET A 293 -7.40 -4.24 -5.95
CA MET A 293 -6.42 -5.29 -6.22
C MET A 293 -7.09 -6.65 -6.39
N LEU A 294 -7.95 -7.06 -5.46
CA LEU A 294 -8.65 -8.35 -5.55
C LEU A 294 -9.61 -8.39 -6.74
N PHE A 295 -10.26 -7.28 -7.07
CA PHE A 295 -11.11 -7.18 -8.25
C PHE A 295 -10.32 -7.39 -9.55
N PHE A 296 -9.15 -6.77 -9.70
CA PHE A 296 -8.35 -6.94 -10.92
C PHE A 296 -7.67 -8.30 -10.99
N LEU A 297 -7.21 -8.84 -9.85
CA LEU A 297 -6.67 -10.20 -9.79
C LEU A 297 -7.71 -11.24 -10.20
N SER A 298 -8.97 -11.07 -9.81
CA SER A 298 -10.02 -12.04 -10.13
C SER A 298 -10.45 -12.04 -11.61
N LEU A 299 -10.19 -10.95 -12.35
CA LEU A 299 -10.46 -10.90 -13.80
C LEU A 299 -9.57 -11.88 -14.59
N GLY A 300 -8.43 -12.28 -14.03
CA GLY A 300 -7.50 -13.26 -14.63
C GLY A 300 -7.81 -14.72 -14.28
N ALA A 301 -8.61 -14.97 -13.23
CA ALA A 301 -8.96 -16.30 -12.75
C ALA A 301 -10.04 -16.95 -13.64
N ASN A 302 -9.64 -17.37 -14.84
CA ASN A 302 -10.40 -18.24 -15.75
C ASN A 302 -10.16 -19.71 -15.42
#